data_AF-A0AAD3HJ52-F1
#
_entry.id   AF-A0AAD3HJ52-F1
#
_cell.length_a   1.000
_cell.length_b   1.000
_cell.length_c   1.000
_cell.angle_alpha   90.00
_cell.angle_beta   90.00
_cell.angle_gamma   90.00
#
_symmetry.space_group_name_H-M   'P 1'
#
loop_
_entity.id
_entity.type
_entity.pdbx_description
1 polymer ?
#
loop_
_entity_poly.entity_id
_entity_poly.type
_entity_poly.pdbx_seq_one_letter_code
_entity_poly.pdbx_strand_id
1 'polypeptide(L)'
;MTLPLHPVTPGFDPRLRNLADRKIASNLFLQQLLYYRIFFNIAWLIFWMVFIFKNYWVGLKLKDKDIVRTIFFIFWFLAEPIRMLAGWYGNLQENVPWLLMFTILCLFPEHGTVLYLLVGCSRRNALTKAVQAVMLVLQELEMFTGLYTVFTMYQKQKRQFYLFEYVLNQRARERRALPAGGGGGIGSGTLSTLPAR
;
A
#
# COMPACT_ATOMS: atom_id res chain seq x y z
N MET A 1 2.67 -33.69 -3.67
CA MET A 1 2.92 -32.91 -4.91
C MET A 1 4.39 -32.51 -4.93
N THR A 2 5.19 -33.28 -5.65
CA THR A 2 6.63 -33.10 -5.83
C THR A 2 6.87 -32.05 -6.91
N LEU A 3 7.54 -30.95 -6.57
CA LEU A 3 7.90 -29.91 -7.53
C LEU A 3 8.94 -30.45 -8.53
N PRO A 4 8.71 -30.35 -9.85
CA PRO A 4 9.68 -30.79 -10.85
C PRO A 4 10.86 -29.82 -10.89
N LEU A 5 12.05 -30.32 -10.57
CA LEU A 5 13.34 -29.65 -10.76
C LEU A 5 13.83 -29.89 -12.20
N HIS A 6 13.18 -29.26 -13.18
CA HIS A 6 13.80 -29.17 -14.51
C HIS A 6 14.64 -27.90 -14.63
N PRO A 7 15.89 -28.00 -15.13
CA PRO A 7 16.70 -26.83 -15.41
C PRO A 7 16.00 -25.97 -16.46
N VAL A 8 15.96 -24.67 -16.19
CA VAL A 8 15.39 -23.65 -17.07
C VAL A 8 16.04 -23.79 -18.46
N THR A 9 15.24 -24.19 -19.45
CA THR A 9 15.64 -24.14 -20.86
C THR A 9 16.04 -22.71 -21.23
N PRO A 10 17.17 -22.50 -21.93
CA PRO A 10 17.58 -21.19 -22.41
C PRO A 10 16.64 -20.73 -23.52
N GLY A 11 15.55 -20.10 -23.12
CA GLY A 11 14.50 -19.57 -24.00
C GLY A 11 13.42 -18.80 -23.25
N PHE A 12 13.55 -18.60 -21.94
CA PHE A 12 12.65 -17.77 -21.17
C PHE A 12 12.92 -16.30 -21.48
N ASP A 13 12.13 -15.72 -22.38
CA ASP A 13 12.22 -14.32 -22.76
C ASP A 13 12.01 -13.44 -21.51
N PRO A 14 13.00 -12.63 -21.08
CA PRO A 14 12.89 -11.73 -19.92
C PRO A 14 11.69 -10.79 -20.03
N ARG A 15 11.18 -10.55 -21.24
CA ARG A 15 9.98 -9.75 -21.50
C ARG A 15 8.68 -10.40 -21.01
N LEU A 16 8.58 -11.73 -21.00
CA LEU A 16 7.42 -12.45 -20.45
C LEU A 16 7.33 -12.35 -18.92
N ARG A 17 8.48 -12.25 -18.25
CA ARG A 17 8.57 -11.95 -16.81
C ARG A 17 7.98 -10.58 -16.49
N ASN A 18 8.30 -9.57 -17.30
CA ASN A 18 7.77 -8.20 -17.15
C ASN A 18 6.27 -8.08 -17.50
N LEU A 19 5.72 -9.00 -18.29
CA LEU A 19 4.28 -9.04 -18.59
C LEU A 19 3.47 -9.73 -17.48
N ALA A 20 4.05 -10.74 -16.81
CA ALA A 20 3.46 -11.36 -15.63
C ALA A 20 3.56 -10.50 -14.35
N ASP A 21 4.54 -9.58 -14.29
CA ASP A 21 4.78 -8.68 -13.14
C ASP A 21 3.95 -7.38 -13.14
N ARG A 22 3.07 -7.14 -14.13
CA ARG A 22 2.15 -5.98 -14.09
C ARG A 22 0.95 -6.26 -13.19
N LYS A 23 1.16 -6.46 -11.90
CA LYS A 23 0.07 -6.37 -10.92
C LYS A 23 -0.26 -4.91 -10.72
N ILE A 24 -1.42 -4.52 -11.21
CA ILE A 24 -1.96 -3.16 -11.08
C ILE A 24 -2.24 -2.82 -9.61
N ALA A 25 -2.49 -3.82 -8.76
CA ALA A 25 -2.61 -3.66 -7.31
C ALA A 25 -2.27 -4.99 -6.60
N SER A 26 -1.68 -4.91 -5.41
CA SER A 26 -1.41 -6.10 -4.59
C SER A 26 -2.70 -6.70 -4.00
N ASN A 27 -3.71 -5.87 -3.72
CA ASN A 27 -5.05 -6.27 -3.31
C ASN A 27 -6.15 -5.39 -3.95
N LEU A 28 -6.98 -5.98 -4.82
CA LEU A 28 -8.06 -5.28 -5.52
C LEU A 28 -9.15 -4.77 -4.56
N PHE A 29 -9.50 -5.55 -3.54
CA PHE A 29 -10.56 -5.18 -2.60
C PHE A 29 -10.18 -3.96 -1.77
N LEU A 30 -8.92 -3.89 -1.31
CA LEU A 30 -8.37 -2.71 -0.65
C LEU A 30 -8.42 -1.48 -1.58
N GLN A 31 -8.07 -1.65 -2.86
CA GLN A 31 -8.15 -0.57 -3.84
C GLN A 31 -9.58 -0.03 -4.01
N GLN A 32 -10.57 -0.93 -4.04
CA GLN A 32 -11.98 -0.56 -4.17
C GLN A 32 -12.49 0.16 -2.92
N LEU A 33 -12.09 -0.30 -1.73
CA LEU A 33 -12.40 0.36 -0.46
C LEU A 33 -11.85 1.79 -0.47
N LEU A 34 -10.56 1.98 -0.78
CA LEU A 34 -9.93 3.29 -0.85
C LEU A 34 -10.62 4.22 -1.84
N TYR A 35 -11.04 3.71 -3.00
CA TYR A 35 -11.78 4.50 -3.99
C TYR A 35 -13.11 5.04 -3.43
N TYR A 36 -13.93 4.17 -2.85
CA TYR A 36 -15.22 4.61 -2.28
C TYR A 36 -15.05 5.44 -1.00
N ARG A 37 -13.98 5.24 -0.25
CA ARG A 37 -13.66 5.99 0.96
C ARG A 37 -13.55 7.49 0.69
N ILE A 38 -12.99 7.91 -0.45
CA ILE A 38 -12.89 9.34 -0.82
C ILE A 38 -14.28 9.98 -0.90
N PHE A 39 -15.20 9.36 -1.65
CA PHE A 39 -16.56 9.89 -1.80
C PHE A 39 -17.32 9.88 -0.48
N PHE A 40 -17.17 8.80 0.30
CA PHE A 40 -17.77 8.72 1.63
C PHE A 40 -17.24 9.81 2.56
N ASN A 41 -15.93 10.06 2.58
CA ASN A 41 -15.30 11.10 3.40
C ASN A 41 -15.83 12.49 3.06
N ILE A 42 -15.98 12.82 1.76
CA ILE A 42 -16.56 14.10 1.34
C ILE A 42 -17.99 14.24 1.86
N ALA A 43 -18.83 13.22 1.67
CA ALA A 43 -20.20 13.21 2.16
C ALA A 43 -20.27 13.29 3.70
N TRP A 44 -19.37 12.58 4.39
CA TRP A 44 -19.26 12.56 5.85
C TRP A 44 -18.81 13.92 6.42
N LEU A 45 -17.89 14.61 5.75
CA LEU A 45 -17.48 15.98 6.10
C LEU A 45 -18.63 16.97 5.93
N ILE A 46 -19.36 16.90 4.82
CA ILE A 46 -20.55 17.74 4.59
C ILE A 46 -21.59 17.46 5.67
N PHE A 47 -21.83 16.19 5.99
CA PHE A 47 -22.75 15.79 7.06
C PHE A 47 -22.37 16.43 8.40
N TRP A 48 -21.11 16.33 8.82
CA TRP A 48 -20.64 16.92 10.07
C TRP A 48 -20.64 18.44 10.06
N MET A 49 -20.33 19.06 8.92
CA MET A 49 -20.43 20.49 8.74
C MET A 49 -21.88 20.94 9.00
N VAL A 50 -22.86 20.39 8.28
CA VAL A 50 -24.29 20.70 8.47
C VAL A 50 -24.72 20.44 9.92
N PHE A 51 -24.28 19.33 10.51
CA PHE A 51 -24.57 19.02 11.91
C PHE A 51 -24.04 20.09 12.86
N ILE A 52 -22.78 20.49 12.73
CA ILE A 52 -22.15 21.47 13.62
C ILE A 52 -22.82 22.84 13.46
N PHE A 53 -23.05 23.30 12.23
CA PHE A 53 -23.75 24.56 11.97
C PHE A 53 -25.17 24.53 12.55
N LYS A 54 -25.96 23.47 12.32
CA LYS A 54 -27.33 23.42 12.84
C LYS A 54 -27.41 23.45 14.36
N ASN A 55 -26.47 22.82 15.07
CA ASN A 55 -26.56 22.65 16.52
C ASN A 55 -25.83 23.72 17.33
N TYR A 56 -24.78 24.35 16.77
CA TYR A 56 -23.90 25.24 17.53
C TYR A 56 -23.78 26.65 16.95
N TRP A 57 -24.44 26.92 15.81
CA TRP A 57 -24.50 28.26 15.25
C TRP A 57 -25.53 29.10 16.00
N VAL A 58 -25.05 30.02 16.84
CA VAL A 58 -25.90 30.98 17.57
C VAL A 58 -25.46 32.38 17.19
N GLY A 59 -26.27 33.07 16.38
CA GLY A 59 -25.91 34.39 15.83
C GLY A 59 -24.72 34.30 14.88
N LEU A 60 -23.65 35.07 15.14
CA LEU A 60 -22.38 35.01 14.38
C LEU A 60 -21.29 34.16 15.07
N LYS A 61 -21.60 33.48 16.18
CA LYS A 61 -20.61 32.72 16.96
C LYS A 61 -20.93 31.24 16.94
N LEU A 62 -19.98 30.44 16.44
CA LEU A 62 -20.00 28.99 16.60
C LEU A 62 -19.47 28.65 18.01
N LYS A 63 -20.36 28.27 18.93
CA LYS A 63 -19.99 27.94 20.31
C LYS A 63 -20.17 26.45 20.58
N ASP A 64 -19.21 25.68 20.09
CA ASP A 64 -19.09 24.27 20.44
C ASP A 64 -18.47 24.12 21.84
N LYS A 65 -19.17 23.43 22.75
CA LYS A 65 -18.68 23.19 24.12
C LYS A 65 -17.68 22.04 24.20
N ASP A 66 -17.57 21.24 23.14
CA ASP A 66 -16.78 20.02 23.10
C ASP A 66 -15.49 20.22 22.29
N ILE A 67 -14.49 20.82 22.93
CA ILE A 67 -13.19 21.12 22.32
C ILE A 67 -12.47 19.84 21.83
N VAL A 68 -12.73 18.70 22.48
CA VAL A 68 -12.10 17.42 22.15
C VAL A 68 -12.52 16.97 20.75
N ARG A 69 -13.77 17.22 20.35
CA ARG A 69 -14.24 16.96 18.98
C ARG A 69 -13.46 17.74 17.94
N THR A 70 -13.19 19.02 18.19
CA THR A 70 -12.38 19.85 17.30
C THR A 70 -10.96 19.29 17.16
N ILE A 71 -10.35 18.84 18.26
CA ILE A 71 -9.01 18.23 18.25
C ILE A 71 -8.98 16.96 17.37
N PHE A 72 -9.98 16.07 17.51
CA PHE A 72 -10.08 14.88 16.68
C PHE A 72 -10.31 15.20 15.20
N PHE A 73 -11.12 16.21 14.87
CA PHE A 73 -11.25 16.67 13.48
C PHE A 73 -9.92 17.17 12.91
N ILE A 74 -9.11 17.89 13.69
CA ILE A 74 -7.79 18.35 13.25
C ILE A 74 -6.87 17.14 12.99
N PHE A 75 -6.83 16.17 13.89
CA PHE A 75 -6.06 14.94 13.67
C PHE A 75 -6.51 14.21 12.41
N TRP A 76 -7.82 14.10 12.19
CA TRP A 76 -8.38 13.51 10.98
C TRP A 76 -7.97 14.27 9.72
N PHE A 77 -8.07 15.60 9.70
CA PHE A 77 -7.68 16.42 8.54
C PHE A 77 -6.20 16.31 8.18
N LEU A 78 -5.33 16.11 9.16
CA LEU A 78 -3.90 15.92 8.93
C LEU A 78 -3.58 14.48 8.51
N ALA A 79 -4.22 13.50 9.15
CA ALA A 79 -3.91 12.09 8.95
C ALA A 79 -4.55 11.52 7.67
N GLU A 80 -5.81 11.86 7.38
CA GLU A 80 -6.60 11.19 6.34
C GLU A 80 -6.01 11.35 4.94
N PRO A 81 -5.55 12.54 4.49
CA PRO A 81 -4.94 12.67 3.17
C PRO A 81 -3.66 11.82 3.04
N ILE A 82 -2.83 11.83 4.08
CA ILE A 82 -1.59 11.04 4.12
C ILE A 82 -1.92 9.55 4.12
N ARG A 83 -2.90 9.12 4.92
CA ARG A 83 -3.39 7.75 4.99
C ARG A 83 -3.89 7.28 3.64
N MET A 84 -4.75 8.06 2.98
CA MET A 84 -5.27 7.74 1.65
C MET A 84 -4.17 7.59 0.61
N LEU A 85 -3.21 8.52 0.58
CA LEU A 85 -2.08 8.44 -0.35
C LEU A 85 -1.22 7.20 -0.08
N ALA A 86 -0.93 6.91 1.18
CA ALA A 86 -0.15 5.75 1.58
C ALA A 86 -0.81 4.43 1.18
N GLY A 87 -2.12 4.32 1.40
CA GLY A 87 -2.89 3.13 1.03
C GLY A 87 -2.91 2.93 -0.48
N TRP A 88 -3.15 4.02 -1.23
CA TRP A 88 -3.22 3.98 -2.68
C TRP A 88 -1.87 3.59 -3.30
N TYR A 89 -0.83 4.37 -3.00
CA TYR A 89 0.51 4.12 -3.54
C TYR A 89 1.09 2.80 -3.05
N GLY A 90 0.94 2.47 -1.76
CA GLY A 90 1.46 1.23 -1.21
C GLY A 90 0.83 -0.02 -1.83
N ASN A 91 -0.47 0.02 -2.11
CA ASN A 91 -1.17 -1.09 -2.75
C ASN A 91 -0.84 -1.21 -4.25
N LEU A 92 -0.83 -0.09 -5.00
CA LEU A 92 -0.53 -0.07 -6.43
C LEU A 92 0.94 -0.37 -6.76
N GLN A 93 1.87 0.15 -5.98
CA GLN A 93 3.32 -0.02 -6.23
C GLN A 93 3.90 -1.25 -5.53
N GLU A 94 3.05 -2.09 -4.93
CA GLU A 94 3.47 -3.20 -4.09
C GLU A 94 4.54 -2.80 -3.04
N ASN A 95 4.38 -1.62 -2.44
CA ASN A 95 5.34 -1.04 -1.50
C ASN A 95 4.89 -1.22 -0.04
N VAL A 96 5.53 -2.17 0.65
CA VAL A 96 5.23 -2.53 2.05
C VAL A 96 5.39 -1.36 3.03
N PRO A 97 6.48 -0.56 3.00
CA PRO A 97 6.59 0.65 3.83
C PRO A 97 5.39 1.60 3.76
N TRP A 98 4.88 1.91 2.56
CA TRP A 98 3.70 2.77 2.39
C TRP A 98 2.44 2.14 2.98
N LEU A 99 2.24 0.82 2.80
CA LEU A 99 1.12 0.09 3.40
C LEU A 99 1.20 -0.01 4.93
N LEU A 100 2.41 -0.09 5.49
CA LEU A 100 2.60 -0.02 6.94
C LEU A 100 2.20 1.35 7.48
N MET A 101 2.62 2.42 6.79
CA MET A 101 2.21 3.78 7.17
C MET A 101 0.69 3.94 7.10
N PHE A 102 0.05 3.45 6.02
CA PHE A 102 -1.41 3.36 5.91
C PHE A 102 -2.03 2.66 7.11
N THR A 103 -1.53 1.48 7.46
CA THR A 103 -2.07 0.65 8.55
C THR A 103 -1.94 1.33 9.92
N ILE A 104 -0.79 1.95 10.18
CA ILE A 104 -0.54 2.72 11.42
C ILE A 104 -1.50 3.91 11.51
N LEU A 105 -1.67 4.65 10.41
CA LEU A 105 -2.60 5.77 10.36
C LEU A 105 -4.06 5.33 10.47
N CYS A 106 -4.43 4.16 9.95
CA CYS A 106 -5.73 3.56 10.21
C CYS A 106 -5.95 3.30 11.71
N LEU A 107 -4.90 2.93 12.46
CA LEU A 107 -5.03 2.44 13.83
C LEU A 107 -5.06 3.58 14.86
N PHE A 108 -4.23 4.60 14.69
CA PHE A 108 -4.05 5.63 15.71
C PHE A 108 -4.98 6.82 15.49
N PRO A 109 -4.73 7.73 14.52
CA PRO A 109 -5.57 8.91 14.37
C PRO A 109 -6.98 8.58 13.87
N GLU A 110 -7.10 7.63 12.93
CA GLU A 110 -8.38 7.37 12.27
C GLU A 110 -9.34 6.58 13.18
N HIS A 111 -8.91 5.43 13.70
CA HIS A 111 -9.74 4.62 14.59
C HIS A 111 -10.08 5.37 15.89
N GLY A 112 -9.13 6.13 16.46
CA GLY A 112 -9.39 6.99 17.62
C GLY A 112 -10.49 8.03 17.36
N THR A 113 -10.41 8.72 16.21
CA THR A 113 -11.43 9.69 15.79
C THR A 113 -12.80 9.05 15.62
N VAL A 114 -12.87 7.93 14.89
CA VAL A 114 -14.12 7.24 14.58
C VAL A 114 -14.79 6.72 15.85
N LEU A 115 -14.03 6.08 16.74
CA LEU A 115 -14.55 5.60 18.03
C LEU A 115 -15.05 6.75 18.92
N TYR A 116 -14.26 7.83 19.03
CA TYR A 116 -14.65 8.98 19.82
C TYR A 116 -15.96 9.60 19.29
N LEU A 117 -16.07 9.77 17.97
CA LEU A 117 -17.28 10.33 17.37
C LEU A 117 -18.48 9.39 17.52
N LEU A 118 -18.28 8.07 17.44
CA LEU A 118 -19.33 7.08 17.67
C LEU A 118 -19.83 7.07 19.11
N VAL A 119 -18.93 7.03 20.10
CA VAL A 119 -19.29 7.07 21.53
C VAL A 119 -19.95 8.40 21.87
N GLY A 120 -19.41 9.51 21.36
CA GLY A 120 -20.01 10.83 21.46
C GLY A 120 -21.39 10.93 20.80
N CYS A 121 -21.74 10.03 19.87
CA CYS A 121 -23.07 9.94 19.28
C CYS A 121 -24.09 9.22 20.15
N SER A 122 -23.73 8.64 21.29
CA SER A 122 -24.66 7.88 22.15
C SER A 122 -25.88 8.71 22.59
N ARG A 123 -25.69 10.03 22.81
CA ARG A 123 -26.75 11.01 23.14
C ARG A 123 -27.39 11.71 21.91
N ARG A 124 -27.00 11.34 20.69
CA ARG A 124 -27.42 12.01 19.44
C ARG A 124 -28.49 11.21 18.68
N ASN A 125 -29.09 11.86 17.68
CA ASN A 125 -30.14 11.29 16.82
C ASN A 125 -29.69 10.00 16.11
N ALA A 126 -30.67 9.12 15.80
CA ALA A 126 -30.44 7.84 15.13
C ALA A 126 -29.66 7.97 13.81
N LEU A 127 -29.90 9.04 13.05
CA LEU A 127 -29.19 9.33 11.81
C LEU A 127 -27.68 9.51 12.04
N THR A 128 -27.27 10.26 13.07
CA THR A 128 -25.85 10.45 13.38
C THR A 128 -25.19 9.13 13.78
N LYS A 129 -25.90 8.28 14.52
CA LYS A 129 -25.43 6.94 14.89
C LYS A 129 -25.23 6.06 13.65
N ALA A 130 -26.18 6.08 12.71
CA ALA A 130 -26.08 5.31 11.47
C ALA A 130 -24.88 5.74 10.62
N VAL A 131 -24.68 7.05 10.43
CA VAL A 131 -23.52 7.57 9.67
C VAL A 131 -22.19 7.16 10.33
N GLN A 132 -22.08 7.24 11.66
CA GLN A 132 -20.86 6.81 12.35
C GLN A 132 -20.66 5.30 12.35
N ALA A 133 -21.74 4.50 12.40
CA ALA A 133 -21.63 3.05 12.29
C ALA A 133 -21.09 2.64 10.91
N VAL A 134 -21.56 3.28 9.83
CA VAL A 134 -21.01 3.05 8.48
C VAL A 134 -19.54 3.45 8.40
N MET A 135 -19.16 4.60 8.97
CA MET A 135 -17.76 5.02 9.05
C MET A 135 -16.89 4.00 9.79
N LEU A 136 -17.37 3.46 10.91
CA LEU A 136 -16.66 2.39 11.65
C LEU A 136 -16.52 1.12 10.80
N VAL A 137 -17.58 0.65 10.16
CA VAL A 137 -17.52 -0.55 9.32
C VAL A 137 -16.50 -0.38 8.18
N LEU A 138 -16.51 0.76 7.49
CA LEU A 138 -15.52 1.05 6.45
C LEU A 138 -14.10 1.09 7.03
N GLN A 139 -13.92 1.67 8.23
CA GLN A 139 -12.64 1.72 8.93
C GLN A 139 -12.11 0.33 9.28
N GLU A 140 -12.96 -0.56 9.79
CA GLU A 140 -12.58 -1.93 10.12
C GLU A 140 -12.22 -2.73 8.87
N LEU A 141 -13.01 -2.59 7.80
CA LEU A 141 -12.72 -3.25 6.53
C LEU A 141 -11.35 -2.83 5.98
N GLU A 142 -11.05 -1.53 5.96
CA GLU A 142 -9.76 -0.99 5.54
C GLU A 142 -8.61 -1.45 6.44
N MET A 143 -8.82 -1.51 7.76
CA MET A 143 -7.84 -1.98 8.72
C MET A 143 -7.45 -3.43 8.46
N PHE A 144 -8.44 -4.34 8.44
CA PHE A 144 -8.19 -5.76 8.28
C PHE A 144 -7.61 -6.10 6.91
N THR A 145 -8.12 -5.46 5.85
CA THR A 145 -7.60 -5.66 4.49
C THR A 145 -6.21 -5.06 4.31
N GLY A 146 -5.92 -3.92 4.93
CA GLY A 146 -4.60 -3.31 4.98
C GLY A 146 -3.57 -4.24 5.63
N LEU A 147 -3.87 -4.70 6.86
CA LEU A 147 -3.04 -5.66 7.59
C LEU A 147 -2.79 -6.94 6.78
N TYR A 148 -3.86 -7.53 6.24
CA TYR A 148 -3.75 -8.72 5.40
C TYR A 148 -2.84 -8.51 4.19
N THR A 149 -2.94 -7.34 3.55
CA THR A 149 -2.14 -6.99 2.38
C THR A 149 -0.67 -6.82 2.74
N VAL A 150 -0.36 -6.14 3.86
CA VAL A 150 1.00 -6.02 4.42
C VAL A 150 1.61 -7.39 4.63
N PHE A 151 0.94 -8.28 5.37
CA PHE A 151 1.47 -9.61 5.67
C PHE A 151 1.70 -10.43 4.40
N THR A 152 0.74 -10.40 3.48
CA THR A 152 0.84 -11.14 2.21
C THR A 152 2.02 -10.65 1.38
N MET A 153 2.23 -9.34 1.31
CA MET A 153 3.34 -8.75 0.55
C MET A 153 4.68 -8.99 1.21
N TYR A 154 4.76 -8.89 2.53
CA TYR A 154 5.97 -9.23 3.28
C TYR A 154 6.41 -10.68 2.98
N GLN A 155 5.48 -11.63 3.00
CA GLN A 155 5.77 -13.03 2.68
C GLN A 155 6.23 -13.21 1.23
N LYS A 156 5.63 -12.46 0.27
CA LYS A 156 6.05 -12.48 -1.13
C LYS A 156 7.49 -11.96 -1.30
N GLN A 157 7.81 -10.81 -0.71
CA GLN A 157 9.15 -10.22 -0.76
C GLN A 157 10.20 -11.13 -0.13
N LYS A 158 9.88 -11.74 1.02
CA LYS A 158 10.75 -12.73 1.68
C LYS A 158 11.05 -13.92 0.77
N ARG A 159 10.04 -14.48 0.10
CA ARG A 159 10.23 -15.60 -0.85
C ARG A 159 11.08 -15.20 -2.06
N GLN A 160 10.84 -14.01 -2.63
CA GLN A 160 11.63 -13.49 -3.74
C GLN A 160 13.11 -13.31 -3.35
N PHE A 161 13.37 -12.82 -2.13
CA PHE A 161 14.72 -12.67 -1.62
C PHE A 161 15.46 -14.01 -1.52
N TYR A 162 14.86 -15.04 -0.90
CA TYR A 162 15.50 -16.36 -0.82
C TYR A 162 15.69 -17.03 -2.17
N LEU A 163 14.74 -16.88 -3.09
CA LEU A 163 14.89 -17.39 -4.46
C LEU A 163 16.05 -16.69 -5.18
N PHE A 164 16.18 -15.37 -5.02
CA PHE A 164 17.28 -14.60 -5.58
C PHE A 164 18.63 -15.05 -5.02
N GLU A 165 18.75 -15.19 -3.70
CA GLU A 165 19.96 -15.66 -3.03
C GLU A 165 20.35 -17.08 -3.47
N TYR A 166 19.37 -17.98 -3.60
CA TYR A 166 19.58 -19.33 -4.09
C TYR A 166 20.13 -19.35 -5.51
N VAL A 167 19.53 -18.59 -6.43
CA VAL A 167 19.99 -18.48 -7.83
C VAL A 167 21.39 -17.86 -7.91
N LEU A 168 21.67 -16.83 -7.09
CA LEU A 168 22.99 -16.21 -7.03
C LEU A 168 24.06 -17.23 -6.58
N ASN A 169 23.76 -18.02 -5.56
CA ASN A 169 24.64 -19.06 -5.04
C ASN A 169 24.87 -20.20 -6.05
N GLN A 170 23.83 -20.60 -6.80
CA GLN A 170 23.99 -21.58 -7.89
C GLN A 170 24.93 -21.07 -8.98
N ARG A 171 24.75 -19.83 -9.45
CA ARG A 171 25.63 -19.21 -10.46
C ARG A 171 27.06 -19.08 -9.98
N ALA A 172 27.27 -18.79 -8.69
CA ALA A 172 28.60 -18.74 -8.10
C ALA A 172 29.27 -20.13 -8.08
N ARG A 173 28.51 -21.20 -7.82
CA ARG A 173 29.00 -22.58 -7.88
C ARG A 173 29.33 -23.00 -9.31
N GLU A 174 28.47 -22.69 -10.27
CA GLU A 174 28.72 -22.95 -11.70
C GLU A 174 30.01 -22.26 -12.16
N ARG A 175 30.21 -20.99 -11.82
CA ARG A 175 31.46 -20.26 -12.14
C ARG A 175 32.71 -20.89 -11.53
N ARG A 176 32.61 -21.50 -10.34
CA ARG A 176 33.73 -22.20 -9.68
C ARG A 176 33.96 -23.61 -10.23
N ALA A 177 32.91 -24.24 -10.77
CA ALA A 177 32.99 -25.57 -11.39
C ALA A 177 33.53 -25.53 -12.83
N LEU A 178 33.56 -24.35 -13.46
CA LEU A 178 34.30 -24.16 -14.71
C LEU A 178 35.80 -24.32 -14.43
N PRO A 179 36.51 -25.21 -15.15
CA PRO A 179 37.94 -25.39 -14.95
C PRO A 179 38.68 -24.07 -15.23
N ALA A 180 39.67 -23.74 -14.40
CA ALA A 180 40.52 -22.54 -14.53
C ALA A 180 41.45 -22.54 -15.78
N GLY A 181 41.06 -23.24 -16.86
CA GLY A 181 41.87 -23.52 -18.04
C GLY A 181 41.23 -23.07 -19.37
N GLY A 182 40.49 -21.95 -19.37
CA GLY A 182 39.92 -21.33 -20.58
C GLY A 182 40.46 -19.93 -20.88
N GLY A 183 41.62 -19.57 -20.33
CA GLY A 183 42.35 -18.34 -20.68
C GLY A 183 43.32 -18.62 -21.84
N GLY A 184 42.79 -19.00 -23.00
CA GLY A 184 43.57 -19.24 -24.21
C GLY A 184 42.87 -18.59 -25.39
N GLY A 185 43.48 -17.52 -25.92
CA GLY A 185 43.04 -16.89 -27.17
C GLY A 185 42.76 -15.40 -27.06
N ILE A 186 43.78 -14.60 -26.73
CA ILE A 186 43.87 -13.26 -27.32
C ILE A 186 44.00 -13.51 -28.83
N GLY A 187 42.89 -13.37 -29.55
CA GLY A 187 42.84 -13.34 -31.00
C GLY A 187 43.66 -12.16 -31.50
N SER A 188 44.90 -12.45 -31.85
CA SER A 188 45.65 -11.70 -32.85
C SER A 188 44.89 -11.77 -34.18
N GLY A 189 44.62 -10.62 -34.79
CA GLY A 189 43.84 -10.44 -36.02
C GLY A 189 42.55 -9.67 -35.74
N THR A 190 42.40 -8.38 -36.02
CA THR A 190 42.78 -7.71 -37.26
C THR A 190 42.87 -6.20 -36.96
N LEU A 191 44.07 -5.64 -37.04
CA LEU A 191 44.27 -4.20 -37.03
C LEU A 191 43.79 -3.70 -38.41
N SER A 192 42.58 -3.17 -38.47
CA SER A 192 42.09 -2.45 -39.65
C SER A 192 42.90 -1.16 -39.80
N THR A 193 43.92 -1.20 -40.64
CA THR A 193 44.59 -0.01 -41.16
C THR A 193 43.59 0.75 -42.04
N LEU A 194 43.14 1.90 -41.54
CA LEU A 194 42.53 2.96 -42.33
C LEU A 194 43.55 3.43 -43.39
N PRO A 195 43.24 3.44 -44.69
CA PRO A 195 43.97 4.29 -45.61
C PRO A 195 43.41 5.72 -45.50
N ALA A 196 44.27 6.63 -45.07
CA ALA A 196 44.09 8.05 -45.30
C ALA A 196 44.52 8.36 -46.75
N ARG A 197 43.54 8.53 -47.64
CA ARG A 197 43.46 9.53 -48.73
C ARG A 197 42.38 9.14 -49.73
#